data_AF-A0A6L5XC21-F1
#
_entry.id   AF-A0A6L5XC21-F1
#
_cell.length_a   1.000
_cell.length_b   1.000
_cell.length_c   1.000
_cell.angle_alpha   90.00
_cell.angle_beta   90.00
_cell.angle_gamma   90.00
#
_symmetry.space_group_name_H-M   'P 1'
#
loop_
_entity.id
_entity.type
_entity.pdbx_description
1 polymer ?
#
loop_
_entity_poly.entity_id
_entity_poly.type
_entity_poly.pdbx_seq_one_letter_code
_entity_poly.pdbx_strand_id
1 'polypeptide(L)'
;MTREEIIKSINQEIADEYGVDASVINPDAVIFDTLNLDSLSLVDLVGIVQFKCKVLIPSAELKSIKTFSDLYDYVESHLPDNNKQ
;
A
#
# COMPACT_ATOMS: atom_id res chain seq x y z
N MET A 1 6.03 -9.99 9.29
CA MET A 1 4.95 -10.30 8.34
C MET A 1 5.59 -10.84 7.08
N THR A 2 4.98 -11.80 6.39
CA THR A 2 5.45 -12.25 5.06
C THR A 2 4.84 -11.36 3.97
N ARG A 3 5.44 -11.34 2.78
CA ARG A 3 4.94 -10.58 1.63
C ARG A 3 3.45 -10.81 1.35
N GLU A 4 3.04 -12.07 1.36
CA GLU A 4 1.65 -12.47 1.10
C GLU A 4 0.67 -11.87 2.11
N GLU A 5 1.06 -11.83 3.39
CA GLU A 5 0.24 -11.23 4.46
C GLU A 5 0.13 -9.72 4.30
N ILE A 6 1.20 -9.05 3.87
CA ILE A 6 1.20 -7.60 3.57
C ILE A 6 0.24 -7.33 2.42
N ILE A 7 0.40 -8.04 1.30
CA ILE A 7 -0.45 -7.89 0.11
C ILE A 7 -1.91 -8.07 0.50
N LYS A 8 -2.23 -9.16 1.21
CA LYS A 8 -3.61 -9.46 1.59
C LYS A 8 -4.18 -8.41 2.55
N SER A 9 -3.40 -7.98 3.54
CA SER A 9 -3.84 -6.97 4.52
C SER A 9 -4.07 -5.62 3.85
N ILE A 10 -3.12 -5.15 3.04
CA ILE A 10 -3.22 -3.87 2.33
C ILE A 10 -4.38 -3.92 1.32
N ASN A 11 -4.50 -4.99 0.54
CA ASN A 11 -5.55 -5.10 -0.48
C ASN A 11 -6.94 -5.11 0.13
N GLN A 12 -7.13 -5.84 1.23
CA GLN A 12 -8.42 -5.90 1.88
C GLN A 12 -8.82 -4.52 2.45
N GLU A 13 -7.89 -3.81 3.08
CA GLU A 13 -8.17 -2.50 3.66
C GLU A 13 -8.42 -1.44 2.60
N ILE A 14 -7.62 -1.42 1.54
CA ILE A 14 -7.84 -0.52 0.41
C ILE A 14 -9.19 -0.85 -0.26
N ALA A 15 -9.51 -2.13 -0.46
CA ALA A 15 -10.80 -2.54 -1.03
C ALA A 15 -11.99 -2.05 -0.17
N ASP A 16 -11.88 -2.14 1.15
CA ASP A 16 -12.91 -1.71 2.09
C ASP A 16 -13.05 -0.18 2.16
N GLU A 17 -11.93 0.55 2.34
CA GLU A 17 -11.90 2.03 2.42
C GLU A 17 -12.34 2.70 1.12
N TYR A 18 -11.86 2.20 -0.03
CA TYR A 18 -12.16 2.78 -1.34
C TYR A 18 -13.42 2.15 -1.97
N GLY A 19 -14.00 1.12 -1.37
CA GLY A 19 -15.17 0.42 -1.90
C GLY A 19 -14.91 -0.24 -3.26
N VAL A 20 -13.68 -0.70 -3.50
CA VAL A 20 -13.28 -1.37 -4.76
C VAL A 20 -13.16 -2.88 -4.56
N ASP A 21 -13.22 -3.62 -5.66
CA ASP A 21 -13.09 -5.08 -5.61
C ASP A 21 -11.63 -5.49 -5.39
N ALA A 22 -11.34 -6.40 -4.45
CA ALA A 22 -9.99 -6.90 -4.25
C ALA A 22 -9.41 -7.56 -5.52
N SER A 23 -10.29 -8.02 -6.43
CA SER A 23 -9.95 -8.57 -7.73
C SER A 23 -9.31 -7.56 -8.69
N VAL A 24 -9.59 -6.25 -8.53
CA VAL A 24 -8.96 -5.19 -9.34
C VAL A 24 -7.59 -4.79 -8.80
N ILE A 25 -7.32 -5.06 -7.51
CA ILE A 25 -6.08 -4.75 -6.83
C ILE A 25 -5.04 -5.84 -7.15
N ASN A 26 -4.35 -5.67 -8.28
CA ASN A 26 -3.30 -6.58 -8.74
C ASN A 26 -1.92 -5.94 -8.57
N PRO A 27 -0.85 -6.73 -8.34
CA PRO A 27 0.52 -6.20 -8.22
C PRO A 27 0.96 -5.39 -9.45
N ASP A 28 0.54 -5.80 -10.66
CA ASP A 28 0.80 -5.08 -11.91
C ASP A 28 -0.16 -3.90 -12.16
N ALA A 29 -1.22 -3.76 -11.37
CA ALA A 29 -2.18 -2.67 -11.53
C ALA A 29 -1.60 -1.34 -11.02
N VAL A 30 -1.96 -0.26 -11.72
CA VAL A 30 -1.55 1.09 -11.35
C VAL A 30 -2.49 1.59 -10.26
N ILE A 31 -1.95 1.96 -9.10
CA ILE A 31 -2.72 2.36 -7.91
C ILE A 31 -3.60 3.56 -8.23
N PHE A 32 -3.01 4.57 -8.88
CA PHE A 32 -3.70 5.80 -9.25
C PHE A 32 -4.91 5.55 -10.17
N ASP A 33 -4.80 4.60 -11.09
CA ASP A 33 -5.87 4.27 -12.04
C ASP A 33 -6.94 3.39 -11.39
N THR A 34 -6.50 2.42 -10.59
CA THR A 34 -7.37 1.43 -9.94
C THR A 34 -8.24 2.05 -8.85
N LEU A 35 -7.65 2.92 -8.04
CA LEU A 35 -8.32 3.59 -6.92
C LEU A 35 -8.78 5.00 -7.28
N ASN A 36 -8.53 5.44 -8.51
CA ASN A 36 -8.80 6.80 -8.98
C ASN A 36 -8.28 7.87 -7.98
N LEU A 37 -7.00 7.75 -7.59
CA LEU A 37 -6.41 8.60 -6.54
C LEU A 37 -6.14 10.02 -7.04
N ASP A 38 -6.70 10.98 -6.34
CA ASP A 38 -6.34 12.39 -6.43
C ASP A 38 -5.21 12.76 -5.46
N SER A 39 -4.66 13.97 -5.61
CA SER A 39 -3.59 14.49 -4.73
C SER A 39 -3.96 14.50 -3.25
N LEU A 40 -5.26 14.55 -2.93
CA LEU A 40 -5.78 14.49 -1.55
C LEU A 40 -5.85 13.05 -1.03
N SER A 41 -6.28 12.11 -1.88
CA SER A 41 -6.42 10.68 -1.56
C SER A 41 -5.06 10.00 -1.29
N LEU A 42 -3.96 10.60 -1.74
CA LEU A 42 -2.62 10.11 -1.41
C LEU A 42 -2.33 10.10 0.09
N VAL A 43 -2.83 11.08 0.83
CA VAL A 43 -2.63 11.16 2.28
C VAL A 43 -3.36 10.02 2.99
N ASP A 44 -4.53 9.66 2.47
CA ASP A 44 -5.38 8.59 2.97
C ASP A 44 -4.73 7.21 2.77
N LEU A 45 -4.28 6.91 1.55
CA LEU A 45 -3.53 5.69 1.24
C LEU A 45 -2.32 5.49 2.17
N VAL A 46 -1.52 6.56 2.38
CA VAL A 46 -0.36 6.51 3.29
C VAL A 46 -0.81 6.26 4.72
N GLY A 47 -1.93 6.84 5.14
CA GLY A 47 -2.53 6.62 6.45
C GLY A 47 -2.90 5.15 6.69
N ILE A 48 -3.53 4.50 5.71
CA ILE A 48 -3.90 3.07 5.78
C ILE A 48 -2.66 2.19 5.93
N VAL A 49 -1.66 2.41 5.08
CA VAL A 49 -0.40 1.64 5.12
C VAL A 49 0.35 1.88 6.42
N GLN A 50 0.39 3.13 6.89
CA GLN A 50 0.99 3.47 8.18
C GLN A 50 0.26 2.80 9.35
N PHE A 51 -1.07 2.79 9.33
CA PHE A 51 -1.85 2.16 10.39
C PHE A 51 -1.67 0.63 10.41
N LYS A 52 -1.65 -0.01 9.23
CA LYS A 52 -1.54 -1.48 9.11
C LYS A 52 -0.13 -2.00 9.31
N CYS A 53 0.84 -1.39 8.65
CA CYS A 53 2.21 -1.89 8.60
C CYS A 53 3.17 -1.10 9.51
N LYS A 54 2.71 0.00 10.12
CA LYS A 54 3.57 0.94 10.87
C LYS A 54 4.72 1.49 10.03
N VAL A 55 4.54 1.52 8.72
CA VAL A 55 5.50 2.06 7.74
C VAL A 55 5.06 3.46 7.35
N LEU A 56 5.97 4.43 7.46
CA LEU A 56 5.72 5.79 7.00
C LEU A 56 6.25 5.94 5.57
N ILE A 57 5.34 6.18 4.62
CA ILE A 57 5.70 6.46 3.23
C ILE A 57 5.70 7.98 3.03
N PRO A 58 6.86 8.62 2.81
CA PRO A 58 6.88 10.04 2.51
C PRO A 58 6.29 10.31 1.13
N SER A 59 5.65 11.46 0.96
CA SER A 59 4.98 11.84 -0.29
C SER A 59 5.92 11.90 -1.51
N ALA A 60 7.22 12.09 -1.30
CA ALA A 60 8.22 12.03 -2.36
C ALA A 60 8.38 10.60 -2.92
N GLU A 61 8.42 9.60 -2.05
CA GLU A 61 8.56 8.18 -2.43
C GLU A 61 7.24 7.63 -2.98
N LEU A 62 6.12 8.07 -2.42
CA LEU A 62 4.79 7.69 -2.92
C LEU A 62 4.59 8.07 -4.40
N LYS A 63 5.21 9.16 -4.86
CA LYS A 63 5.16 9.54 -6.28
C LYS A 63 5.98 8.61 -7.18
N SER A 64 7.00 7.95 -6.63
CA SER A 64 7.76 6.91 -7.34
C SER A 64 6.99 5.59 -7.37
N ILE A 65 6.17 5.32 -6.37
CA ILE A 65 5.28 4.16 -6.28
C ILE A 65 4.12 4.34 -7.26
N LYS A 66 4.11 3.58 -8.37
CA LYS A 66 3.03 3.62 -9.36
C LYS A 66 2.13 2.39 -9.29
N THR A 67 2.72 1.23 -9.06
CA THR A 67 2.01 -0.04 -9.02
C THR A 67 1.85 -0.54 -7.60
N PHE A 68 0.88 -1.42 -7.38
CA PHE A 68 0.76 -2.08 -6.08
C PHE A 68 2.00 -2.91 -5.75
N SER A 69 2.68 -3.49 -6.75
CA SER A 69 3.95 -4.17 -6.55
C SER A 69 5.01 -3.26 -5.93
N ASP A 70 5.16 -2.03 -6.44
CA ASP A 70 6.08 -1.03 -5.86
C ASP A 70 5.71 -0.72 -4.39
N LEU A 71 4.41 -0.61 -4.10
CA LEU A 71 3.93 -0.36 -2.74
C LEU A 71 4.29 -1.50 -1.79
N TYR A 72 4.04 -2.74 -2.20
CA TYR A 72 4.36 -3.92 -1.37
C TYR A 72 5.86 -4.05 -1.14
N ASP A 73 6.67 -3.82 -2.18
CA ASP A 73 8.13 -3.89 -2.10
C ASP A 73 8.69 -2.82 -1.14
N TYR A 74 8.14 -1.60 -1.24
CA TYR A 74 8.47 -0.51 -0.33
C TYR A 74 8.13 -0.85 1.11
N VAL A 75 6.90 -1.33 1.35
CA VAL A 75 6.42 -1.72 2.68
C VAL A 75 7.27 -2.86 3.22
N GLU A 76 7.54 -3.90 2.44
CA GLU A 76 8.39 -5.02 2.84
C GLU A 76 9.79 -4.58 3.26
N SER A 77 10.41 -3.69 2.50
CA SER A 77 11.75 -3.16 2.78
C SER A 77 11.80 -2.24 4.01
N HIS A 78 10.69 -1.56 4.32
CA HIS A 78 10.60 -0.60 5.43
C HIS A 78 9.82 -1.13 6.63
N LEU A 79 9.31 -2.36 6.54
CA LEU A 79 8.66 -3.01 7.66
C LEU A 79 9.63 -2.99 8.83
N PRO A 80 9.19 -2.57 10.04
CA PRO A 80 10.01 -2.69 11.22
C PRO A 80 10.28 -4.17 11.43
N ASP A 81 11.48 -4.59 11.03
CA ASP A 81 11.96 -5.95 11.23
C ASP A 81 12.02 -6.17 12.74
N ASN A 82 10.98 -6.84 13.26
CA ASN A 82 10.93 -7.25 14.65
C ASN A 82 11.89 -8.44 14.93
N ASN A 83 12.83 -8.71 14.01
CA ASN A 83 13.83 -9.77 14.04
C ASN A 83 15.28 -9.24 14.06
N LYS A 84 15.52 -7.98 14.46
CA LYS A 84 16.80 -7.66 15.10
C LYS A 84 16.74 -8.11 16.56
N GLN A 85 16.96 -9.41 16.73
CA GLN A 85 17.33 -10.00 18.00
C GLN A 85 18.74 -9.56 18.43
#